data_AF-A0A386RCX7-F1
#
_entry.id   AF-A0A386RCX7-F1
#
_cell.length_a   1.000
_cell.length_b   1.000
_cell.length_c   1.000
_cell.angle_alpha   90.00
_cell.angle_beta   90.00
_cell.angle_gamma   90.00
#
_symmetry.space_group_name_H-M   'P 1'
#
loop_
_entity.id
_entity.type
_entity.pdbx_description
1 polymer ?
#
loop_
_entity_poly.entity_id
_entity_poly.type
_entity_poly.pdbx_seq_one_letter_code
_entity_poly.pdbx_strand_id
1 'polypeptide(L)'
;MSKFNKEQKIEIYRKWKDEKISISQLSKAYKMNLANLDYMLRLIDMHGTNILNTRKRVYSKKFKEQTIEQAIFGTKSDVQLSLELGFKSIGMLNNWLREYKENGYNFIIKQKGRPARGQRESKIAQGTGERDPKAERRKLAIAYCERIRKKTEGLGSGKRSEEIAKAITDLRHEFKVSLDYVLEAIAEHPELPLIARSKIIKRKPKKPKRPKLIAKIKEIFNHQGRYGYRQVALQLIKEG
;
A
#
# COMPACT_ATOMS: atom_id res chain seq x y z
N MET A 1 6.01 -7.18 -26.53
CA MET A 1 5.75 -8.61 -26.81
C MET A 1 5.25 -8.94 -28.22
N SER A 2 5.13 -7.97 -29.14
CA SER A 2 4.50 -8.17 -30.47
C SER A 2 5.43 -8.71 -31.57
N LYS A 3 6.75 -8.78 -31.33
CA LYS A 3 7.73 -9.05 -32.40
C LYS A 3 7.88 -10.55 -32.75
N PHE A 4 7.51 -11.44 -31.83
CA PHE A 4 7.65 -12.90 -32.00
C PHE A 4 6.31 -13.55 -32.25
N ASN A 5 6.28 -14.46 -33.23
CA ASN A 5 5.12 -15.28 -33.51
C ASN A 5 4.87 -16.29 -32.37
N LYS A 6 3.75 -17.02 -32.41
CA LYS A 6 3.40 -17.98 -31.36
C LYS A 6 4.41 -19.13 -31.28
N GLU A 7 4.80 -19.67 -32.43
CA GLU A 7 5.68 -20.84 -32.53
C GLU A 7 7.06 -20.55 -31.96
N GLN A 8 7.65 -19.40 -32.28
CA GLN A 8 8.92 -18.91 -31.72
C GLN A 8 8.84 -18.79 -30.19
N LYS A 9 7.71 -18.35 -29.63
CA LYS A 9 7.55 -18.27 -28.17
C LYS A 9 7.50 -19.64 -27.52
N ILE A 10 6.86 -20.61 -28.18
CA ILE A 10 6.81 -21.99 -27.72
C ILE A 10 8.20 -22.63 -27.82
N GLU A 11 8.93 -22.39 -28.90
CA GLU A 11 10.31 -22.84 -29.08
C GLU A 11 11.23 -22.28 -27.99
N ILE A 12 11.18 -20.97 -27.73
CA ILE A 12 11.96 -20.33 -26.67
C ILE A 12 11.61 -20.92 -25.30
N TYR A 13 10.33 -21.20 -25.03
CA TYR A 13 9.89 -21.83 -23.79
C TYR A 13 10.44 -23.26 -23.64
N ARG A 14 10.41 -24.08 -24.71
CA ARG A 14 11.01 -25.43 -24.71
C ARG A 14 12.51 -25.37 -24.46
N LYS A 15 13.24 -24.48 -25.13
CA LYS A 15 14.68 -24.28 -24.89
C LYS A 15 15.00 -23.86 -23.45
N TRP A 16 14.13 -23.07 -22.83
CA TRP A 16 14.28 -22.70 -21.43
C TRP A 16 13.94 -23.85 -20.46
N LYS A 17 12.85 -24.59 -20.71
CA LYS A 17 12.32 -25.62 -19.80
C LYS A 17 13.05 -26.96 -19.93
N ASP A 18 13.27 -27.40 -21.16
CA ASP A 18 13.78 -28.73 -21.49
C ASP A 18 15.32 -28.71 -21.60
N GLU A 19 15.86 -27.75 -22.35
CA GLU A 19 17.32 -27.60 -22.56
C GLU A 19 18.02 -26.79 -21.45
N LYS A 20 17.25 -26.25 -20.49
CA LYS A 20 17.74 -25.45 -19.34
C LYS A 20 18.65 -24.27 -19.73
N ILE A 21 18.46 -23.70 -20.93
CA ILE A 21 19.23 -22.54 -21.38
C ILE A 21 18.88 -21.33 -20.51
N SER A 22 19.89 -20.58 -20.09
CA SER A 22 19.68 -19.40 -19.25
C SER A 22 18.87 -18.31 -19.98
N ILE A 23 18.06 -17.57 -19.21
CA ILE A 23 17.27 -16.43 -19.74
C ILE A 23 18.18 -15.39 -20.41
N SER A 24 19.39 -15.18 -19.89
CA SER A 24 20.37 -14.25 -20.46
C SER A 24 20.86 -14.69 -21.85
N GLN A 25 21.17 -15.98 -22.02
CA GLN A 25 21.56 -16.53 -23.33
C GLN A 25 20.41 -16.44 -24.33
N LEU A 26 19.20 -16.80 -23.94
CA LEU A 26 18.01 -16.67 -24.79
C LEU A 26 17.72 -15.21 -25.16
N SER A 27 17.86 -14.29 -24.20
CA SER A 27 17.71 -12.85 -24.42
C SER A 27 18.70 -12.34 -25.48
N LYS A 28 19.95 -12.78 -25.44
CA LYS A 28 20.98 -12.44 -26.44
C LYS A 28 20.68 -13.07 -27.81
N ALA A 29 20.39 -14.37 -27.85
CA ALA A 29 20.15 -15.12 -29.09
C ALA A 29 18.95 -14.57 -29.86
N TYR A 30 17.84 -14.32 -29.17
CA TYR A 30 16.61 -13.81 -29.77
C TYR A 30 16.53 -12.27 -29.77
N LYS A 31 17.54 -11.55 -29.28
CA LYS A 31 17.56 -10.09 -29.13
C LYS A 31 16.31 -9.56 -28.41
N MET A 32 15.91 -10.25 -27.34
CA MET A 32 14.75 -9.90 -26.51
C MET A 32 15.18 -9.14 -25.26
N ASN A 33 14.36 -8.20 -24.81
CA ASN A 33 14.55 -7.60 -23.49
C ASN A 33 14.37 -8.68 -22.41
N LEU A 34 15.32 -8.75 -21.47
CA LEU A 34 15.41 -9.77 -20.44
C LEU A 34 14.15 -9.83 -19.55
N ALA A 35 13.63 -8.69 -19.11
CA ALA A 35 12.43 -8.65 -18.27
C ALA A 35 11.17 -9.11 -19.03
N ASN A 36 11.06 -8.74 -20.31
CA ASN A 36 9.96 -9.19 -21.16
C ASN A 36 10.03 -10.70 -21.42
N LEU A 37 11.23 -11.25 -21.57
CA LEU A 37 11.46 -12.67 -21.76
C LEU A 37 11.14 -13.46 -20.48
N ASP A 38 11.68 -13.04 -19.33
CA ASP A 38 11.38 -13.64 -18.02
C ASP A 38 9.87 -13.65 -17.75
N TYR A 39 9.20 -12.52 -17.98
CA TYR A 39 7.74 -12.43 -17.84
C TYR A 39 7.01 -13.42 -18.74
N MET A 40 7.43 -13.53 -20.00
CA MET A 40 6.83 -14.46 -20.97
C MET A 40 6.94 -15.90 -20.51
N LEU A 41 8.13 -16.30 -20.08
CA LEU A 41 8.41 -17.67 -19.65
C LEU A 41 7.56 -18.02 -18.44
N ARG A 42 7.52 -17.16 -17.42
CA ARG A 42 6.67 -17.33 -16.24
C ARG A 42 5.18 -17.38 -16.57
N LEU A 43 4.73 -16.57 -17.52
CA LEU A 43 3.33 -16.56 -17.95
C LEU A 43 2.93 -17.88 -18.61
N ILE A 44 3.79 -18.42 -19.48
CA ILE A 44 3.56 -19.73 -20.12
C ILE A 44 3.68 -20.86 -19.09
N ASP A 45 4.62 -20.76 -18.15
CA ASP A 45 4.80 -21.77 -17.10
C ASP A 45 3.57 -21.88 -16.19
N MET A 46 2.92 -20.75 -15.89
CA MET A 46 1.75 -20.70 -15.01
C MET A 46 0.43 -21.09 -15.70
N HIS A 47 0.22 -20.69 -16.96
CA HIS A 47 -1.08 -20.84 -17.65
C HIS A 47 -1.03 -21.80 -18.86
N GLY A 48 0.14 -22.36 -19.14
CA GLY A 48 0.40 -23.15 -20.34
C GLY A 48 0.46 -22.30 -21.62
N THR A 49 0.72 -22.96 -22.75
CA THR A 49 0.87 -22.31 -24.06
C THR A 49 -0.44 -21.72 -24.60
N ASN A 50 -1.60 -22.14 -24.07
CA ASN A 50 -2.92 -21.65 -24.47
C ASN A 50 -3.08 -20.14 -24.23
N ILE A 51 -2.39 -19.57 -23.24
CA ILE A 51 -2.45 -18.14 -22.95
C ILE A 51 -2.00 -17.29 -24.15
N LEU A 52 -1.12 -17.83 -25.01
CA LEU A 52 -0.61 -17.17 -26.21
C LEU A 52 -1.68 -17.02 -27.31
N ASN A 53 -2.72 -17.86 -27.29
CA ASN A 53 -3.84 -17.82 -28.26
C ASN A 53 -4.88 -16.75 -27.92
N THR A 54 -4.81 -16.17 -26.73
CA THR A 54 -5.85 -15.28 -26.24
C THR A 54 -5.95 -14.02 -27.11
N ARG A 55 -7.13 -13.73 -27.67
CA ARG A 55 -7.42 -12.45 -28.35
C ARG A 55 -7.32 -11.27 -27.38
N LYS A 56 -7.49 -10.03 -27.86
CA LYS A 56 -7.58 -8.86 -26.97
C LYS A 56 -8.81 -9.03 -26.07
N ARG A 57 -8.60 -9.27 -24.78
CA ARG A 57 -9.67 -9.31 -23.78
C ARG A 57 -10.21 -7.89 -23.55
N VAL A 58 -11.53 -7.77 -23.53
CA VAL A 58 -12.21 -6.58 -23.03
C VAL A 58 -12.48 -6.81 -21.55
N TYR A 59 -11.92 -5.96 -20.70
CA TYR A 59 -12.10 -6.06 -19.25
C TYR A 59 -13.23 -5.15 -18.79
N SER A 60 -14.10 -5.68 -17.95
CA SER A 60 -15.17 -4.91 -17.34
C SER A 60 -14.62 -3.85 -16.38
N LYS A 61 -15.42 -2.81 -16.11
CA LYS A 61 -15.10 -1.76 -15.12
C LYS A 61 -14.74 -2.37 -13.76
N LYS A 62 -15.64 -3.22 -13.25
CA LYS A 62 -15.51 -3.90 -11.95
C LYS A 62 -14.21 -4.71 -11.85
N PHE A 63 -13.86 -5.45 -12.91
CA PHE A 63 -12.62 -6.23 -12.94
C PHE A 63 -11.38 -5.34 -12.84
N LYS A 64 -11.34 -4.24 -13.59
CA LYS A 64 -10.23 -3.30 -13.54
C LYS A 64 -10.11 -2.63 -12.17
N GLU A 65 -11.23 -2.24 -11.56
CA GLU A 65 -11.26 -1.67 -10.21
C GLU A 65 -10.69 -2.65 -9.19
N GLN A 66 -11.18 -3.90 -9.16
CA GLN A 66 -10.68 -4.93 -8.26
C GLN A 66 -9.19 -5.22 -8.47
N THR A 67 -8.74 -5.26 -9.72
CA THR A 67 -7.32 -5.46 -10.04
C THR A 67 -6.45 -4.33 -9.49
N ILE A 68 -6.90 -3.07 -9.64
CA ILE A 68 -6.19 -1.90 -9.14
C ILE A 68 -6.18 -1.89 -7.61
N GLU A 69 -7.30 -2.20 -6.97
CA GLU A 69 -7.39 -2.32 -5.51
C GLU A 69 -6.43 -3.39 -4.99
N GLN A 70 -6.37 -4.56 -5.63
CA GLN A 70 -5.41 -5.62 -5.28
C GLN A 70 -3.95 -5.20 -5.50
N ALA A 71 -3.64 -4.47 -6.57
CA ALA A 71 -2.27 -3.98 -6.80
C ALA A 71 -1.83 -2.96 -5.74
N ILE A 72 -2.74 -2.06 -5.35
CA ILE A 72 -2.41 -0.99 -4.41
C ILE A 72 -2.38 -1.49 -2.97
N PHE A 73 -3.38 -2.25 -2.55
CA PHE A 73 -3.56 -2.65 -1.14
C PHE A 73 -3.07 -4.07 -0.85
N GLY A 74 -2.97 -4.93 -1.86
CA GLY A 74 -2.56 -6.31 -1.68
C GLY A 74 -1.09 -6.45 -1.27
N THR A 75 -0.70 -7.67 -0.93
CA THR A 75 0.67 -8.02 -0.53
C THR A 75 1.53 -8.48 -1.71
N LYS A 76 0.91 -8.80 -2.84
CA LYS A 76 1.58 -9.34 -4.04
C LYS A 76 2.26 -8.22 -4.83
N SER A 77 3.35 -8.56 -5.49
CA SER A 77 3.98 -7.66 -6.46
C SER A 77 3.09 -7.49 -7.69
N ASP A 78 3.18 -6.32 -8.34
CA ASP A 78 2.45 -6.05 -9.58
C ASP A 78 2.74 -7.11 -10.66
N VAL A 79 3.99 -7.60 -10.71
CA VAL A 79 4.41 -8.66 -11.63
C VAL A 79 3.67 -9.96 -11.34
N GLN A 80 3.62 -10.38 -10.08
CA GLN A 80 2.93 -11.59 -9.66
C GLN A 80 1.43 -11.49 -9.91
N LEU A 81 0.80 -10.38 -9.54
CA LEU A 81 -0.62 -10.14 -9.79
C LEU A 81 -0.94 -10.17 -11.30
N SER A 82 -0.10 -9.53 -12.11
CA SER A 82 -0.23 -9.53 -13.57
C SER A 82 -0.07 -10.94 -14.16
N LEU A 83 0.79 -11.79 -13.60
CA LEU A 83 0.96 -13.19 -14.01
C LEU A 83 -0.28 -14.01 -13.63
N GLU A 84 -0.76 -13.93 -12.40
CA GLU A 84 -1.93 -14.67 -11.91
C GLU A 84 -3.20 -14.33 -12.72
N LEU A 85 -3.40 -13.05 -13.04
CA LEU A 85 -4.53 -12.60 -13.87
C LEU A 85 -4.37 -12.91 -15.36
N GLY A 86 -3.21 -13.45 -15.77
CA GLY A 86 -2.94 -13.84 -17.15
C GLY A 86 -2.82 -12.66 -18.11
N PHE A 87 -2.30 -11.52 -17.65
CA PHE A 87 -2.09 -10.37 -18.52
C PHE A 87 -0.97 -10.64 -19.51
N LYS A 88 -1.12 -10.11 -20.73
CA LYS A 88 -0.12 -10.29 -21.80
C LYS A 88 1.22 -9.62 -21.50
N SER A 89 1.22 -8.65 -20.59
CA SER A 89 2.38 -7.87 -20.19
C SER A 89 2.06 -7.11 -18.91
N ILE A 90 3.06 -6.96 -18.05
CA ILE A 90 3.03 -6.07 -16.88
C ILE A 90 2.65 -4.63 -17.21
N GLY A 91 3.02 -4.14 -18.41
CA GLY A 91 2.70 -2.79 -18.86
C GLY A 91 1.21 -2.49 -18.92
N MET A 92 0.35 -3.51 -19.03
CA MET A 92 -1.11 -3.33 -19.00
C MET A 92 -1.57 -2.86 -17.61
N LEU A 93 -1.12 -3.55 -16.55
CA LEU A 93 -1.41 -3.17 -15.18
C LEU A 93 -0.81 -1.80 -14.84
N ASN A 94 0.45 -1.56 -15.22
CA ASN A 94 1.12 -0.28 -14.98
C ASN A 94 0.38 0.90 -15.65
N ASN A 95 -0.15 0.69 -16.86
CA ASN A 95 -0.94 1.71 -17.53
C ASN A 95 -2.26 1.99 -16.80
N TRP A 96 -2.96 0.96 -16.31
CA TRP A 96 -4.18 1.15 -15.52
C TRP A 96 -3.90 1.87 -14.20
N LEU A 97 -2.81 1.52 -13.51
CA LEU A 97 -2.38 2.20 -12.30
C LEU A 97 -2.02 3.67 -12.56
N ARG A 98 -1.32 3.97 -13.67
CA ARG A 98 -1.02 5.35 -14.07
C ARG A 98 -2.29 6.15 -14.34
N GLU A 99 -3.19 5.60 -15.16
CA GLU A 99 -4.48 6.25 -15.48
C GLU A 99 -5.32 6.48 -14.22
N TYR A 100 -5.32 5.54 -13.28
CA TYR A 100 -6.03 5.67 -12.02
C TYR A 100 -5.48 6.81 -11.16
N LYS A 101 -4.15 6.95 -11.07
CA LYS A 101 -3.50 8.08 -10.37
C LYS A 101 -3.78 9.42 -11.05
N GLU A 102 -3.68 9.47 -12.38
CA GLU A 102 -3.95 10.69 -13.18
C GLU A 102 -5.40 11.18 -13.01
N ASN A 103 -6.37 10.27 -12.88
CA ASN A 103 -7.78 10.61 -12.68
C ASN A 103 -8.14 10.89 -11.21
N GLY A 104 -7.17 11.12 -10.33
CA GLY A 104 -7.42 11.41 -8.92
C GLY A 104 -8.04 10.26 -8.13
N TYR A 105 -7.70 9.01 -8.49
CA TYR A 105 -8.21 7.77 -7.90
C TYR A 105 -9.70 7.50 -8.18
N ASN A 106 -10.21 8.07 -9.28
CA ASN A 106 -11.53 7.79 -9.82
C ASN A 106 -11.46 6.95 -11.09
N PHE A 107 -12.45 6.06 -11.25
CA PHE A 107 -12.55 5.22 -12.42
C PHE A 107 -13.32 5.91 -13.55
N ILE A 108 -12.60 6.66 -14.38
CA ILE A 108 -13.17 7.29 -15.58
C ILE A 108 -13.05 6.30 -16.75
N ILE A 109 -14.20 5.82 -17.25
CA ILE A 109 -14.22 5.11 -18.54
C ILE A 109 -14.01 6.16 -19.64
N LYS A 110 -12.80 6.27 -20.16
CA LYS A 110 -12.56 7.07 -21.38
C LYS A 110 -13.34 6.41 -22.52
N GLN A 111 -14.26 7.17 -23.14
CA GLN A 111 -14.93 6.75 -24.36
C GLN A 111 -13.89 6.35 -25.43
N LYS A 112 -14.11 5.21 -26.08
CA LYS A 112 -13.17 4.64 -27.06
C LYS A 112 -13.21 5.48 -28.34
N GLY A 113 -12.14 6.21 -28.63
CA GLY A 113 -12.01 7.01 -29.86
C GLY A 113 -10.98 8.14 -29.73
N ARG A 114 -10.62 8.77 -30.86
CA ARG A 114 -9.84 10.02 -30.84
C ARG A 114 -10.75 11.10 -30.24
N PRO A 115 -10.36 11.77 -29.13
CA PRO A 115 -11.17 12.87 -28.62
C PRO A 115 -11.26 13.95 -29.70
N ALA A 116 -12.47 14.45 -29.97
CA ALA A 116 -12.66 15.62 -30.81
C ALA A 116 -11.79 16.77 -30.29
N ARG A 117 -11.32 17.65 -31.18
CA ARG A 117 -10.31 18.68 -30.87
C ARG A 117 -10.68 19.54 -29.64
N GLY A 118 -11.97 19.79 -29.41
CA GLY A 118 -12.49 20.52 -28.23
C GLY A 118 -12.74 19.71 -26.94
N GLN A 119 -12.60 18.37 -26.96
CA GLN A 119 -12.70 17.53 -25.75
C GLN A 119 -11.38 17.37 -24.99
N ARG A 120 -10.26 17.87 -25.54
CA ARG A 120 -8.98 17.84 -24.85
C ARG A 120 -8.90 18.85 -23.71
N GLU A 121 -9.55 20.00 -23.88
CA GLU A 121 -9.58 21.09 -22.89
C GLU A 121 -10.56 20.79 -21.74
N SER A 122 -11.73 20.20 -22.05
CA SER A 122 -12.74 19.82 -21.05
C SER A 122 -12.36 18.62 -20.17
N LYS A 123 -11.48 17.71 -20.64
CA LYS A 123 -10.98 16.61 -19.80
C LYS A 123 -10.03 17.06 -18.68
N ILE A 124 -9.36 18.19 -18.87
CA ILE A 124 -8.53 18.81 -17.82
C ILE A 124 -9.44 19.47 -16.77
N ALA A 125 -10.59 20.02 -17.19
CA ALA A 125 -11.58 20.65 -16.31
C ALA A 125 -12.52 19.67 -15.56
N GLN A 126 -12.71 18.44 -16.05
CA GLN A 126 -13.53 17.43 -15.36
C GLN A 126 -12.88 16.82 -14.11
N GLY A 127 -11.64 17.22 -13.78
CA GLY A 127 -10.97 16.87 -12.50
C GLY A 127 -11.54 17.57 -11.27
N THR A 128 -12.48 18.49 -11.44
CA THR A 128 -13.18 19.23 -10.38
C THR A 128 -14.68 18.94 -10.37
N GLY A 129 -15.09 17.69 -10.63
CA GLY A 129 -16.41 17.22 -10.22
C GLY A 129 -16.42 17.00 -8.71
N GLU A 130 -17.49 17.43 -8.04
CA GLU A 130 -17.81 17.27 -6.61
C GLU A 130 -16.93 16.29 -5.83
N ARG A 131 -16.41 16.73 -4.67
CA ARG A 131 -15.70 15.89 -3.69
C ARG A 131 -16.54 14.65 -3.37
N ASP A 132 -16.35 13.57 -4.12
CA ASP A 132 -16.91 12.27 -3.76
C ASP A 132 -16.20 11.84 -2.46
N PRO A 133 -16.92 11.75 -1.32
CA PRO A 133 -16.31 11.35 -0.05
C PRO A 133 -15.58 10.01 -0.18
N LYS A 134 -16.04 9.13 -1.06
CA LYS A 134 -15.41 7.83 -1.33
C LYS A 134 -14.03 7.98 -1.98
N ALA A 135 -13.87 8.93 -2.90
CA ALA A 135 -12.59 9.20 -3.54
C ALA A 135 -11.56 9.76 -2.54
N GLU A 136 -12.01 10.60 -1.60
CA GLU A 136 -11.15 11.11 -0.52
C GLU A 136 -10.75 10.02 0.48
N ARG A 137 -11.68 9.15 0.88
CA ARG A 137 -11.37 7.98 1.71
C ARG A 137 -10.34 7.06 1.03
N ARG A 138 -10.50 6.82 -0.26
CA ARG A 138 -9.54 6.05 -1.07
C ARG A 138 -8.17 6.71 -1.09
N LYS A 139 -8.08 8.02 -1.38
CA LYS A 139 -6.81 8.77 -1.33
C LYS A 139 -6.10 8.61 0.01
N LEU A 140 -6.87 8.70 1.10
CA LEU A 140 -6.38 8.53 2.45
C LEU A 140 -5.84 7.11 2.69
N ALA A 141 -6.60 6.08 2.32
CA ALA A 141 -6.19 4.68 2.44
C ALA A 141 -4.91 4.37 1.63
N ILE A 142 -4.78 4.95 0.43
CA ILE A 142 -3.58 4.80 -0.41
C ILE A 142 -2.36 5.45 0.25
N ALA A 143 -2.51 6.68 0.75
CA ALA A 143 -1.45 7.38 1.47
C ALA A 143 -1.01 6.60 2.73
N TYR A 144 -1.96 5.96 3.43
CA TYR A 144 -1.67 5.05 4.52
C TYR A 144 -0.85 3.84 4.07
N CYS A 145 -1.29 3.15 3.02
CA CYS A 145 -0.60 1.98 2.48
C CYS A 145 0.85 2.30 2.10
N GLU A 146 1.09 3.42 1.42
CA GLU A 146 2.44 3.86 1.03
C GLU A 146 3.33 4.16 2.25
N ARG A 147 2.79 4.76 3.31
CA ARG A 147 3.53 5.04 4.56
C ARG A 147 3.92 3.75 5.29
N ILE A 148 3.01 2.80 5.37
CA ILE A 148 3.26 1.52 6.03
C ILE A 148 4.30 0.71 5.27
N ARG A 149 4.19 0.59 3.94
CA ARG A 149 5.19 -0.12 3.13
C ARG A 149 6.60 0.45 3.33
N LYS A 150 6.75 1.78 3.26
CA LYS A 150 8.06 2.46 3.44
C LYS A 150 8.68 2.27 4.82
N LYS A 151 7.88 2.23 5.90
CA LYS A 151 8.39 2.21 7.28
C LYS A 151 8.55 0.80 7.85
N THR A 152 7.69 -0.15 7.43
CA THR A 152 7.65 -1.48 8.06
C THR A 152 8.65 -2.49 7.50
N GLU A 153 9.27 -2.23 6.34
CA GLU A 153 10.26 -3.14 5.72
C GLU A 153 11.59 -3.23 6.51
N GLY A 154 11.87 -2.32 7.46
CA GLY A 154 13.15 -2.27 8.18
C GLY A 154 13.10 -2.52 9.69
N LEU A 155 11.95 -2.86 10.28
CA LEU A 155 11.77 -2.80 11.74
C LEU A 155 11.23 -4.09 12.36
N GLY A 156 11.81 -4.46 13.51
CA GLY A 156 11.33 -5.57 14.34
C GLY A 156 9.90 -5.37 14.85
N SER A 157 9.24 -6.48 15.18
CA SER A 157 7.81 -6.56 15.55
C SER A 157 7.37 -5.58 16.65
N GLY A 158 8.24 -5.24 17.60
CA GLY A 158 7.94 -4.32 18.71
C GLY A 158 7.64 -2.87 18.27
N LYS A 159 8.33 -2.36 17.25
CA LYS A 159 8.21 -0.96 16.79
C LYS A 159 7.09 -0.75 15.77
N ARG A 160 6.67 -1.81 15.08
CA ARG A 160 5.65 -1.77 14.01
C ARG A 160 4.33 -1.13 14.45
N SER A 161 3.86 -1.44 15.67
CA SER A 161 2.58 -0.89 16.15
C SER A 161 2.64 0.61 16.47
N GLU A 162 3.80 1.12 16.90
CA GLU A 162 4.00 2.55 17.17
C GLU A 162 4.08 3.35 15.87
N GLU A 163 4.71 2.78 14.85
CA GLU A 163 4.77 3.41 13.53
C GLU A 163 3.43 3.46 12.83
N ILE A 164 2.63 2.41 12.95
CA ILE A 164 1.27 2.40 12.45
C ILE A 164 0.46 3.52 13.14
N ALA A 165 0.56 3.61 14.47
CA ALA A 165 -0.09 4.68 15.22
C ALA A 165 0.36 6.06 14.75
N LYS A 166 1.68 6.26 14.54
CA LYS A 166 2.24 7.50 14.02
C LYS A 166 1.75 7.82 12.61
N ALA A 167 1.69 6.83 11.72
CA ALA A 167 1.18 7.01 10.36
C ALA A 167 -0.28 7.47 10.36
N ILE A 168 -1.12 6.87 11.22
CA ILE A 168 -2.52 7.26 11.39
C ILE A 168 -2.64 8.69 11.94
N THR A 169 -1.84 9.06 12.95
CA THR A 169 -1.85 10.44 13.48
C THR A 169 -1.38 11.45 12.44
N ASP A 170 -0.33 11.15 11.69
CA ASP A 170 0.21 12.03 10.64
C ASP A 170 -0.85 12.25 9.54
N LEU A 171 -1.57 11.20 9.12
CA LEU A 171 -2.64 11.31 8.12
C LEU A 171 -3.81 12.14 8.62
N ARG A 172 -4.21 11.94 9.87
CA ARG A 172 -5.27 12.73 10.50
C ARG A 172 -4.96 14.22 10.43
N HIS A 173 -3.71 14.61 10.70
CA HIS A 173 -3.27 16.00 10.67
C HIS A 173 -3.18 16.56 9.25
N GLU A 174 -2.61 15.79 8.31
CA GLU A 174 -2.43 16.21 6.91
C GLU A 174 -3.77 16.41 6.19
N PHE A 175 -4.68 15.44 6.34
CA PHE A 175 -6.00 15.49 5.71
C PHE A 175 -7.01 16.32 6.50
N LYS A 176 -6.66 16.78 7.71
CA LYS A 176 -7.53 17.56 8.62
C LYS A 176 -8.87 16.87 8.91
N VAL A 177 -8.86 15.55 9.06
CA VAL A 177 -10.05 14.70 9.28
C VAL A 177 -10.12 14.17 10.72
N SER A 178 -11.26 13.61 11.10
CA SER A 178 -11.41 12.93 12.40
C SER A 178 -10.63 11.60 12.41
N LEU A 179 -10.27 11.11 13.60
CA LEU A 179 -9.65 9.79 13.73
C LEU A 179 -10.60 8.69 13.24
N ASP A 180 -11.90 8.82 13.54
CA ASP A 180 -12.91 7.85 13.11
C ASP A 180 -12.97 7.75 11.58
N TYR A 181 -12.89 8.89 10.87
CA TYR A 181 -12.87 8.92 9.41
C TYR A 181 -11.65 8.20 8.82
N VAL A 182 -10.46 8.39 9.41
CA VAL A 182 -9.24 7.68 9.01
C VAL A 182 -9.40 6.17 9.21
N LEU A 183 -9.92 5.76 10.37
CA LEU A 183 -10.09 4.35 10.70
C LEU A 183 -11.13 3.67 9.81
N GLU A 184 -12.22 4.37 9.49
CA GLU A 184 -13.26 3.88 8.57
C GLU A 184 -12.69 3.68 7.16
N ALA A 185 -11.94 4.66 6.65
CA ALA A 185 -11.28 4.56 5.34
C ALA A 185 -10.26 3.39 5.27
N ILE A 186 -9.53 3.11 6.36
CA ILE A 186 -8.62 1.96 6.42
C ILE A 186 -9.41 0.66 6.52
N ALA A 187 -10.50 0.63 7.30
CA ALA A 187 -11.34 -0.56 7.49
C ALA A 187 -12.06 -1.02 6.21
N GLU A 188 -12.30 -0.12 5.24
CA GLU A 188 -12.77 -0.47 3.89
C GLU A 188 -11.80 -1.41 3.14
N HIS A 189 -10.53 -1.51 3.56
CA HIS A 189 -9.49 -2.29 2.92
C HIS A 189 -8.86 -3.30 3.90
N PRO A 190 -9.38 -4.54 3.99
CA PRO A 190 -9.00 -5.52 5.01
C PRO A 190 -7.53 -5.97 4.95
N GLU A 191 -6.86 -5.78 3.80
CA GLU A 191 -5.43 -6.07 3.61
C GLU A 191 -4.51 -5.11 4.41
N LEU A 192 -5.03 -3.94 4.81
CA LEU A 192 -4.26 -2.93 5.51
C LEU A 192 -4.21 -3.23 7.02
N PRO A 193 -3.06 -3.03 7.69
CA PRO A 193 -2.95 -3.32 9.10
C PRO A 193 -3.81 -2.34 9.91
N LEU A 194 -4.70 -2.89 10.72
CA LEU A 194 -5.46 -2.17 11.73
C LEU A 194 -4.78 -2.30 13.10
N ILE A 195 -4.91 -1.28 13.93
CA ILE A 195 -4.47 -1.31 15.32
C ILE A 195 -5.57 -0.78 16.24
N ALA A 196 -5.56 -1.27 17.48
CA ALA A 196 -6.52 -0.83 18.49
C ALA A 196 -6.42 0.68 18.74
N ARG A 197 -7.58 1.34 18.89
CA ARG A 197 -7.68 2.78 19.20
C ARG A 197 -6.84 3.20 20.41
N SER A 198 -6.75 2.33 21.41
CA SER A 198 -5.94 2.54 22.63
C SER A 198 -4.43 2.64 22.35
N LYS A 199 -3.93 2.03 21.28
CA LYS A 199 -2.53 2.15 20.86
C LYS A 199 -2.27 3.46 20.11
N ILE A 200 -3.27 4.01 19.42
CA ILE A 200 -3.17 5.28 18.68
C ILE A 200 -3.25 6.46 19.65
N ILE A 201 -4.30 6.47 20.47
CA ILE A 201 -4.50 7.52 21.48
C ILE A 201 -3.82 7.07 22.76
N LYS A 202 -2.58 7.52 22.98
CA LYS A 202 -1.96 7.44 24.31
C LYS A 202 -2.81 8.29 25.25
N ARG A 203 -3.53 7.64 26.18
CA ARG A 203 -4.25 8.33 27.26
C ARG A 203 -3.24 9.22 27.97
N LYS A 204 -3.48 10.54 28.00
CA LYS A 204 -2.67 11.42 28.84
C LYS A 204 -2.78 10.89 30.28
N PRO A 205 -1.65 10.76 31.01
CA PRO A 205 -1.73 10.38 32.41
C PRO A 205 -2.68 11.35 33.10
N LYS A 206 -3.70 10.80 33.78
CA LYS A 206 -4.60 11.64 34.57
C LYS A 206 -3.72 12.49 35.51
N LYS A 207 -3.99 13.80 35.58
CA LYS A 207 -3.29 14.66 36.55
C LYS A 207 -3.42 14.00 37.93
N PRO A 208 -2.31 13.83 38.67
CA PRO A 208 -2.39 13.20 39.97
C PRO A 208 -3.35 14.00 40.86
N LYS A 209 -4.22 13.31 41.61
CA LYS A 209 -5.22 13.96 42.48
C LYS A 209 -4.58 14.93 43.49
N ARG A 210 -3.31 14.72 43.88
CA ARG A 210 -2.54 15.54 44.83
C ARG A 210 -1.11 15.78 44.33
N PRO A 211 -0.90 16.69 43.37
CA PRO A 211 0.41 16.89 42.73
C PRO A 211 1.48 17.36 43.72
N LYS A 212 1.10 18.26 44.65
CA LYS A 212 2.00 18.80 45.69
C LYS A 212 2.51 17.70 46.63
N LEU A 213 1.61 16.83 47.10
CA LEU A 213 1.96 15.71 47.98
C LEU A 213 2.90 14.72 47.28
N ILE A 214 2.64 14.41 46.01
CA ILE A 214 3.49 13.51 45.22
C ILE A 214 4.87 14.13 44.96
N ALA A 215 4.95 15.45 44.75
CA ALA A 215 6.23 16.14 44.63
C ALA A 215 7.04 16.04 45.93
N LYS A 216 6.41 16.31 47.09
CA LYS A 216 7.04 16.19 48.42
C LYS A 216 7.51 14.77 48.72
N ILE A 217 6.70 13.75 48.38
CA ILE A 217 7.09 12.33 48.47
C ILE A 217 8.36 12.04 47.65
N LYS A 218 8.41 12.52 46.40
CA LYS A 218 9.57 12.30 45.52
C LYS A 218 10.81 13.04 45.99
N GLU A 219 10.65 14.24 46.54
CA GLU A 219 11.72 15.05 47.10
C GLU A 219 12.37 14.33 48.30
N ILE A 220 11.58 13.93 49.29
CA ILE A 220 12.06 13.17 50.47
C ILE A 220 12.74 11.87 50.05
N PHE A 221 12.14 11.13 49.11
CA PHE A 221 12.70 9.88 48.60
C PHE A 221 14.05 10.08 47.90
N ASN A 222 14.18 11.12 47.07
CA ASN A 222 15.41 11.40 46.31
C ASN A 222 16.53 11.99 47.18
N HIS A 223 16.22 12.85 48.16
CA HIS A 223 17.22 13.46 49.04
C HIS A 223 17.84 12.46 50.02
N GLN A 224 17.10 11.42 50.42
CA GLN A 224 17.53 10.51 51.49
C GLN A 224 17.98 9.13 50.99
N GLY A 225 17.83 8.80 49.70
CA GLY A 225 18.48 7.69 48.96
C GLY A 225 18.31 6.25 49.47
N ARG A 226 17.80 6.06 50.69
CA ARG A 226 17.65 4.81 51.44
C ARG A 226 16.34 4.75 52.21
N TYR A 227 15.50 5.79 52.10
CA TYR A 227 14.24 5.83 52.82
C TYR A 227 13.23 4.87 52.20
N GLY A 228 12.83 3.85 52.97
CA GLY A 228 11.67 3.04 52.64
C GLY A 228 10.36 3.83 52.79
N TYR A 229 9.27 3.33 52.21
CA TYR A 229 7.96 4.01 52.23
C TYR A 229 7.49 4.45 53.63
N ARG A 230 7.82 3.68 54.68
CA ARG A 230 7.49 4.00 56.07
C ARG A 230 8.23 5.24 56.59
N GLN A 231 9.49 5.40 56.23
CA GLN A 231 10.31 6.55 56.64
C GLN A 231 9.89 7.82 55.89
N VAL A 232 9.55 7.71 54.61
CA VAL A 232 8.96 8.82 53.84
C VAL A 232 7.64 9.28 54.47
N ALA A 233 6.78 8.36 54.90
CA ALA A 233 5.52 8.70 55.57
C ALA A 233 5.75 9.42 56.91
N LEU A 234 6.70 8.97 57.73
CA LEU A 234 7.05 9.63 58.99
C LEU A 234 7.61 11.04 58.76
N GLN A 235 8.44 11.21 57.73
CA GLN A 235 9.01 12.51 57.39
C GLN A 235 7.93 13.49 56.90
N LEU A 236 6.96 13.02 56.11
CA LEU A 236 5.81 13.82 55.71
C LEU A 236 4.98 14.31 56.91
N ILE A 237 4.78 13.45 57.92
CA ILE A 237 4.06 13.83 59.15
C ILE A 237 4.84 14.89 59.94
N LYS A 238 6.18 14.79 60.00
CA LYS A 238 7.02 15.81 60.65
C LYS A 238 7.00 17.16 59.95
N GLU A 239 6.92 17.15 58.62
CA GLU A 239 6.97 18.37 57.79
C GLU A 239 5.59 18.97 57.45
N GLY A 240 4.49 18.36 57.91
CA GLY A 240 3.11 18.79 57.64
C GLY A 240 2.49 18.18 56.38
#